data_AF-A0A3M1F153-F1
#
_entry.id   AF-A0A3M1F153-F1
#
_cell.length_a   1.000
_cell.length_b   1.000
_cell.length_c   1.000
_cell.angle_alpha   90.00
_cell.angle_beta   90.00
_cell.angle_gamma   90.00
#
_symmetry.space_group_name_H-M   'P 1'
#
loop_
_entity.id
_entity.type
_entity.pdbx_description
1 polymer ?
#
loop_
_entity_poly.entity_id
_entity_poly.type
_entity_poly.pdbx_seq_one_letter_code
_entity_poly.pdbx_strand_id
1 'polypeptide(L)'
;WATSMVYAAEEFPAERRGMVIGVIQAFSSLGSILCAGVVPLLLETAWGWRSVYFVGIVPLLLLAFARRDLKESKRFLEQVERKEAQPIMRIFSTPYRNRMLKLALIWGMTYVCTQNAVTFWKEFALGERGFTDAQVGHAVTIAALASMPLVFASGKLLDILGRRRGAVVIYLFGMLGVFGAYTCHSHLALTVSLIGAIFGASGVLPVLNTYTSELFPTDLRGDAFAWSNNLLGRIGYVLSPLAVGFAAGHVGWGKAVAATTLFPLLALLLILSWLPETTGRELEETARLDPAR
;
A
#
# COMPACT_ATOMS: atom_id res chain seq x y z
N TRP A 1 7.14 -8.97 3.07
CA TRP A 1 6.60 -7.60 3.04
C TRP A 1 6.86 -6.86 4.34
N ALA A 2 6.22 -7.18 5.48
CA ALA A 2 6.50 -6.47 6.74
C ALA A 2 7.99 -6.56 7.16
N THR A 3 8.57 -7.77 7.15
CA THR A 3 10.00 -8.01 7.41
C THR A 3 10.92 -7.21 6.48
N SER A 4 10.65 -7.23 5.16
CA SER A 4 11.42 -6.47 4.17
C SER A 4 11.29 -4.95 4.33
N MET A 5 10.15 -4.44 4.81
CA MET A 5 9.99 -3.01 5.13
C MET A 5 10.79 -2.61 6.37
N VAL A 6 10.80 -3.45 7.41
CA VAL A 6 11.59 -3.22 8.64
C VAL A 6 13.09 -3.24 8.32
N TYR A 7 13.56 -4.27 7.60
CA TYR A 7 14.96 -4.38 7.17
C TYR A 7 15.41 -3.16 6.35
N ALA A 8 14.61 -2.75 5.35
CA ALA A 8 14.89 -1.57 4.55
C ALA A 8 14.86 -0.25 5.34
N ALA A 9 14.04 -0.15 6.38
CA ALA A 9 14.03 1.02 7.25
C ALA A 9 15.27 1.10 8.16
N GLU A 10 15.83 -0.05 8.54
CA GLU A 10 16.94 -0.16 9.50
C GLU A 10 18.34 -0.06 8.88
N GLU A 11 18.55 -0.64 7.70
CA GLU A 11 19.87 -0.68 7.04
C GLU A 11 20.15 0.54 6.15
N PHE A 12 19.14 1.33 5.77
CA PHE A 12 19.30 2.50 4.89
C PHE A 12 19.20 3.85 5.63
N PRO A 13 20.02 4.85 5.26
CA PRO A 13 20.05 6.16 5.90
C PRO A 13 18.76 6.95 5.70
N ALA A 14 18.42 7.82 6.66
CA ALA A 14 17.17 8.56 6.70
C ALA A 14 16.85 9.36 5.41
N GLU A 15 17.89 9.89 4.76
CA GLU A 15 17.84 10.66 3.50
C GLU A 15 17.30 9.89 2.30
N ARG A 16 17.42 8.55 2.29
CA ARG A 16 17.05 7.68 1.15
C ARG A 16 16.02 6.61 1.53
N ARG A 17 15.57 6.60 2.78
CA ARG A 17 14.65 5.58 3.31
C ARG A 17 13.32 5.55 2.54
N GLY A 18 12.77 6.72 2.20
CA GLY A 18 11.53 6.82 1.41
C GLY A 18 11.69 6.25 0.00
N MET A 19 12.78 6.58 -0.69
CA MET A 19 13.14 6.02 -1.99
C MET A 19 13.25 4.49 -1.94
N VAL A 20 13.95 3.90 -0.97
CA VAL A 20 14.14 2.44 -0.90
C VAL A 20 12.80 1.72 -0.62
N ILE A 21 12.00 2.22 0.32
CA ILE A 21 10.65 1.71 0.59
C ILE A 21 9.77 1.81 -0.67
N GLY A 22 9.84 2.93 -1.39
CA GLY A 22 9.14 3.15 -2.65
C GLY A 22 9.56 2.17 -3.75
N VAL A 23 10.87 1.91 -3.90
CA VAL A 23 11.40 0.95 -4.87
C VAL A 23 10.91 -0.48 -4.57
N ILE A 24 10.96 -0.93 -3.32
CA ILE A 24 10.46 -2.26 -2.95
C ILE A 24 8.95 -2.38 -3.25
N GLN A 25 8.18 -1.33 -3.00
CA GLN A 25 6.75 -1.33 -3.33
C GLN A 25 6.51 -1.31 -4.85
N ALA A 26 7.32 -0.59 -5.62
CA ALA A 26 7.22 -0.53 -7.07
C ALA A 26 7.60 -1.87 -7.74
N PHE A 27 8.55 -2.63 -7.19
CA PHE A 27 8.79 -4.02 -7.60
C PHE A 27 7.60 -4.94 -7.34
N SER A 28 6.84 -4.71 -6.26
CA SER A 28 5.58 -5.44 -6.04
C SER A 28 4.54 -5.14 -7.14
N SER A 29 4.43 -3.87 -7.56
CA SER A 29 3.52 -3.48 -8.66
C SER A 29 4.00 -4.04 -10.02
N LEU A 30 5.31 -4.05 -10.29
CA LEU A 30 5.91 -4.68 -11.48
C LEU A 30 5.59 -6.18 -11.54
N GLY A 31 5.68 -6.89 -10.40
CA GLY A 31 5.30 -8.30 -10.30
C GLY A 31 3.84 -8.55 -10.68
N SER A 32 2.90 -7.73 -10.17
CA SER A 32 1.49 -7.81 -10.54
C SER A 32 1.23 -7.58 -12.03
N ILE A 33 1.94 -6.63 -12.66
CA ILE A 33 1.82 -6.32 -14.09
C ILE A 33 2.39 -7.46 -14.96
N LEU A 34 3.52 -8.03 -14.57
CA LEU A 34 4.11 -9.18 -15.24
C LEU A 34 3.17 -10.39 -15.16
N CYS A 35 2.57 -10.67 -14.00
CA CYS A 35 1.53 -11.68 -13.86
C CYS A 35 0.31 -11.39 -14.76
N ALA A 36 -0.17 -10.15 -14.81
CA ALA A 36 -1.33 -9.77 -15.62
C ALA A 36 -1.10 -9.99 -17.13
N GLY A 37 0.12 -9.76 -17.64
CA GLY A 37 0.48 -10.03 -19.03
C GLY A 37 0.78 -11.50 -19.33
N VAL A 38 1.41 -12.23 -18.41
CA VAL A 38 1.86 -13.62 -18.62
C VAL A 38 0.75 -14.65 -18.37
N VAL A 39 -0.13 -14.45 -17.38
CA VAL A 39 -1.17 -15.43 -17.02
C VAL A 39 -2.15 -15.73 -18.16
N PRO A 40 -2.66 -14.76 -18.96
CA PRO A 40 -3.53 -15.06 -20.10
C PRO A 40 -2.85 -15.99 -21.12
N LEU A 41 -1.61 -15.69 -21.51
CA LEU A 41 -0.82 -16.50 -22.45
C LEU A 41 -0.56 -17.92 -21.91
N LEU A 42 -0.36 -18.04 -20.60
CA LEU A 42 -0.18 -19.31 -19.92
C LEU A 42 -1.46 -20.17 -19.90
N LEU A 43 -2.63 -19.54 -19.77
CA LEU A 43 -3.93 -20.23 -19.76
C LEU A 43 -4.30 -20.82 -21.13
N GLU A 44 -3.80 -20.26 -22.23
CA GLU A 44 -3.95 -20.80 -23.60
C GLU A 44 -3.07 -22.02 -23.88
N THR A 45 -2.08 -22.31 -23.03
CA THR A 45 -1.24 -23.51 -23.20
C THR A 45 -2.02 -24.80 -22.92
N ALA A 46 -1.58 -25.93 -23.49
CA ALA A 46 -2.20 -27.25 -23.24
C ALA A 46 -2.21 -27.69 -21.76
N TRP A 47 -1.42 -27.04 -20.90
CA TRP A 47 -1.35 -27.29 -19.45
C TRP A 47 -2.31 -26.39 -18.65
N GLY A 48 -2.90 -25.38 -19.31
CA GLY A 48 -3.83 -24.40 -18.75
C GLY A 48 -3.27 -23.75 -17.49
N TRP A 49 -4.12 -23.62 -16.46
CA TRP A 49 -3.78 -23.01 -15.17
C TRP A 49 -2.57 -23.64 -14.45
N ARG A 50 -2.17 -24.88 -14.78
CA ARG A 50 -1.01 -25.53 -14.14
C ARG A 50 0.32 -24.86 -14.51
N SER A 51 0.41 -24.28 -15.71
CA SER A 51 1.61 -23.58 -16.18
C SER A 51 1.97 -22.37 -15.30
N VAL A 52 0.97 -21.71 -14.71
CA VAL A 52 1.13 -20.58 -13.76
C VAL A 52 1.96 -20.98 -12.54
N TYR A 53 1.77 -22.19 -12.01
CA TYR A 53 2.56 -22.69 -10.88
C TYR A 53 4.03 -22.90 -11.24
N PHE A 54 4.34 -23.39 -12.45
CA PHE A 54 5.72 -23.56 -12.90
C PHE A 54 6.45 -22.23 -13.05
N VAL A 55 5.80 -21.20 -13.59
CA VAL A 55 6.38 -19.84 -13.63
C VAL A 55 6.56 -19.26 -12.23
N GLY A 56 5.64 -19.56 -11.29
CA GLY A 56 5.77 -19.20 -9.87
C GLY A 56 6.97 -19.83 -9.14
N ILE A 57 7.53 -20.93 -9.63
CA ILE A 57 8.75 -21.55 -9.06
C ILE A 57 9.99 -20.66 -9.30
N VAL A 58 10.06 -19.95 -10.44
CA VAL A 58 11.23 -19.12 -10.81
C VAL A 58 11.59 -18.06 -9.75
N PRO A 59 10.67 -17.17 -9.30
CA PRO A 59 10.98 -16.21 -8.25
C PRO A 59 11.26 -16.86 -6.88
N LEU A 60 10.68 -18.04 -6.60
CA LEU A 60 10.97 -18.79 -5.37
C LEU A 60 12.42 -19.33 -5.36
N LEU A 61 12.92 -19.82 -6.50
CA LEU A 61 14.32 -20.25 -6.65
C LEU A 61 15.28 -19.07 -6.54
N LEU A 62 14.97 -17.94 -7.18
CA LEU A 62 15.76 -16.71 -7.05
C LEU A 62 15.85 -16.24 -5.59
N LEU A 63 14.73 -16.27 -4.84
CA LEU A 63 14.70 -15.91 -3.43
C LEU A 63 15.43 -16.95 -2.55
N ALA A 64 15.32 -18.25 -2.86
CA ALA A 64 16.03 -19.33 -2.16
C ALA A 64 17.55 -19.29 -2.38
N PHE A 65 18.02 -18.67 -3.47
CA PHE A 65 19.42 -18.35 -3.72
C PHE A 65 19.82 -17.06 -3.01
N ALA A 66 19.12 -15.94 -3.25
CA ALA A 66 19.45 -14.62 -2.69
C ALA A 66 19.45 -14.57 -1.16
N ARG A 67 18.63 -15.39 -0.48
CA ARG A 67 18.65 -15.51 0.99
C ARG A 67 19.95 -16.05 1.58
N ARG A 68 20.86 -16.61 0.77
CA ARG A 68 22.15 -17.17 1.25
C ARG A 68 23.14 -16.08 1.63
N ASP A 69 23.06 -14.91 0.97
CA ASP A 69 24.00 -13.80 1.14
C ASP A 69 23.44 -12.66 2.00
N LEU A 70 22.12 -12.71 2.30
CA LEU A 70 21.45 -11.75 3.18
C LEU A 70 21.88 -11.95 4.64
N LYS A 71 22.65 -11.00 5.16
CA LYS A 71 22.99 -10.92 6.58
C LYS A 71 21.83 -10.29 7.36
N GLU A 72 21.56 -10.85 8.54
CA GLU A 72 20.62 -10.26 9.51
C GLU A 72 21.03 -8.83 9.89
N SER A 73 20.05 -7.97 10.22
CA SER A 73 20.36 -6.59 10.61
C SER A 73 21.14 -6.58 11.93
N LYS A 74 22.09 -5.64 12.07
CA LYS A 74 22.90 -5.54 13.30
C LYS A 74 22.03 -5.40 14.55
N ARG A 75 20.94 -4.63 14.42
CA ARG A 75 19.92 -4.40 15.46
C ARG A 75 19.16 -5.66 15.84
N PHE A 76 18.86 -6.55 14.89
CA PHE A 76 18.25 -7.84 15.18
C PHE A 76 19.21 -8.77 15.93
N LEU A 77 20.50 -8.79 15.56
CA LEU A 77 21.51 -9.60 16.25
C LEU A 77 21.68 -9.16 17.72
N GLU A 78 21.78 -7.86 18.00
CA GLU A 78 21.78 -7.30 19.36
C GLU A 78 20.54 -7.68 20.17
N GLN A 79 19.38 -7.85 19.52
CA GLN A 79 18.12 -8.23 20.15
C GLN A 79 18.05 -9.74 20.42
N VAL A 80 18.59 -10.58 19.53
CA VAL A 80 18.71 -12.04 19.70
C VAL A 80 19.70 -12.39 20.81
N GLU A 81 20.83 -11.68 20.93
CA GLU A 81 21.80 -11.88 22.02
C GLU A 81 21.19 -11.68 23.41
N ARG A 82 20.19 -10.79 23.53
CA ARG A 82 19.44 -10.56 24.79
C ARG A 82 18.52 -11.72 25.19
N LYS A 83 18.21 -12.66 24.29
CA LYS A 83 17.33 -13.84 24.51
C LYS A 83 15.93 -13.54 25.09
N GLU A 84 15.43 -12.31 25.01
CA GLU A 84 14.10 -11.96 25.50
C GLU A 84 13.01 -12.29 24.49
N ALA A 85 12.24 -13.35 24.76
CA ALA A 85 11.00 -13.62 24.04
C ALA A 85 9.93 -12.57 24.44
N GLN A 86 9.81 -11.51 23.64
CA GLN A 86 8.84 -10.43 23.86
C GLN A 86 7.40 -10.95 23.63
N PRO A 87 6.45 -10.70 24.55
CA PRO A 87 5.06 -11.13 24.36
C PRO A 87 4.35 -10.28 23.31
N ILE A 88 3.61 -10.93 22.39
CA ILE A 88 2.95 -10.27 21.23
C ILE A 88 1.98 -9.12 21.59
N MET A 89 1.52 -9.06 22.84
CA MET A 89 0.64 -8.01 23.35
C MET A 89 1.39 -6.84 24.01
N ARG A 90 2.73 -6.87 24.07
CA ARG A 90 3.57 -5.87 24.76
C ARG A 90 3.22 -4.44 24.33
N ILE A 91 3.01 -4.20 23.04
CA ILE A 91 2.71 -2.84 22.53
C ILE A 91 1.55 -2.15 23.26
N PHE A 92 0.56 -2.88 23.79
CA PHE A 92 -0.56 -2.33 24.55
C PHE A 92 -0.20 -1.84 25.97
N SER A 93 0.82 -2.40 26.60
CA SER A 93 1.32 -1.91 27.90
C SER A 93 2.33 -0.77 27.76
N THR A 94 2.80 -0.48 26.54
CA THR A 94 3.73 0.63 26.28
C THR A 94 3.02 1.98 26.09
N PRO A 95 3.73 3.11 26.29
CA PRO A 95 3.21 4.44 25.94
C PRO A 95 2.79 4.59 24.48
N TYR A 96 3.34 3.76 23.58
CA TYR A 96 3.09 3.81 22.14
C TYR A 96 1.72 3.23 21.72
N ARG A 97 0.95 2.61 22.63
CA ARG A 97 -0.36 2.00 22.31
C ARG A 97 -1.31 2.95 21.56
N ASN A 98 -1.38 4.22 22.00
CA ASN A 98 -2.27 5.22 21.38
C ASN A 98 -1.78 5.57 19.97
N ARG A 99 -0.46 5.59 19.75
CA ARG A 99 0.15 5.84 18.44
C ARG A 99 -0.10 4.69 17.46
N MET A 100 -0.01 3.45 17.96
CA MET A 100 -0.37 2.23 17.23
C MET A 100 -1.85 2.25 16.82
N LEU A 101 -2.77 2.57 17.74
CA LEU A 101 -4.20 2.66 17.45
C LEU A 101 -4.55 3.79 16.47
N LYS A 102 -3.91 4.96 16.58
CA LYS A 102 -4.05 6.06 15.61
C LYS A 102 -3.65 5.61 14.19
N LEU A 103 -2.49 4.94 14.06
CA LEU A 103 -2.06 4.40 12.77
C LEU A 103 -2.92 3.25 12.28
N ALA A 104 -3.43 2.40 13.17
CA ALA A 104 -4.37 1.32 12.82
C ALA A 104 -5.64 1.89 12.17
N LEU A 105 -6.18 2.99 12.74
CA LEU A 105 -7.32 3.70 12.18
C LEU A 105 -6.99 4.30 10.80
N ILE A 106 -5.84 4.96 10.66
CA ILE A 106 -5.38 5.54 9.38
C ILE A 106 -5.19 4.46 8.31
N TRP A 107 -4.56 3.33 8.65
CA TRP A 107 -4.44 2.16 7.78
C TRP A 107 -5.81 1.62 7.35
N GLY A 108 -6.71 1.38 8.32
CA GLY A 108 -8.06 0.87 8.05
C GLY A 108 -8.87 1.78 7.13
N MET A 109 -8.92 3.08 7.44
CA MET A 109 -9.60 4.09 6.62
C MET A 109 -9.00 4.17 5.21
N THR A 110 -7.68 4.14 5.08
CA THR A 110 -7.02 4.14 3.76
C THR A 110 -7.39 2.89 2.96
N TYR A 111 -7.34 1.71 3.59
CA TYR A 111 -7.62 0.42 2.94
C TYR A 111 -9.07 0.29 2.45
N VAL A 112 -10.06 0.93 3.09
CA VAL A 112 -11.45 0.94 2.60
C VAL A 112 -11.56 1.48 1.17
N CYS A 113 -10.77 2.49 0.80
CA CYS A 113 -10.78 3.00 -0.56
C CYS A 113 -9.79 2.23 -1.46
N THR A 114 -8.55 2.01 -1.03
CA THR A 114 -7.52 1.45 -1.92
C THR A 114 -7.79 0.01 -2.33
N GLN A 115 -8.50 -0.77 -1.52
CA GLN A 115 -8.93 -2.10 -1.93
C GLN A 115 -9.99 -2.03 -3.03
N ASN A 116 -10.95 -1.10 -2.95
CA ASN A 116 -12.06 -1.02 -3.90
C ASN A 116 -11.74 -0.18 -5.15
N ALA A 117 -10.66 0.60 -5.12
CA ALA A 117 -10.17 1.47 -6.18
C ALA A 117 -10.05 0.80 -7.56
N VAL A 118 -9.75 -0.50 -7.60
CA VAL A 118 -9.59 -1.27 -8.85
C VAL A 118 -10.45 -2.54 -8.85
N THR A 119 -10.72 -3.15 -7.69
CA THR A 119 -11.40 -4.46 -7.58
C THR A 119 -12.76 -4.52 -8.26
N PHE A 120 -13.56 -3.45 -8.22
CA PHE A 120 -14.90 -3.42 -8.86
C PHE A 120 -14.94 -2.58 -10.14
N TRP A 121 -13.78 -2.23 -10.70
CA TRP A 121 -13.73 -1.31 -11.84
C TRP A 121 -14.21 -1.99 -13.12
N LYS A 122 -13.98 -3.30 -13.26
CA LYS A 122 -14.50 -4.09 -14.38
C LYS A 122 -16.03 -4.15 -14.34
N GLU A 123 -16.61 -4.44 -13.20
CA GLU A 123 -18.05 -4.57 -12.97
C GLU A 123 -18.77 -3.25 -13.28
N PHE A 124 -18.19 -2.12 -12.83
CA PHE A 124 -18.64 -0.79 -13.19
C PHE A 124 -18.50 -0.49 -14.70
N ALA A 125 -17.34 -0.75 -15.30
CA ALA A 125 -17.09 -0.43 -16.70
C ALA A 125 -17.99 -1.23 -17.65
N LEU A 126 -18.19 -2.52 -17.40
CA LEU A 126 -19.13 -3.36 -18.15
C LEU A 126 -20.59 -2.96 -17.86
N GLY A 127 -20.98 -2.95 -16.59
CA GLY A 127 -22.39 -2.85 -16.18
C GLY A 127 -23.01 -1.45 -16.26
N GLU A 128 -22.24 -0.39 -16.01
CA GLU A 128 -22.74 1.00 -16.01
C GLU A 128 -22.22 1.84 -17.17
N ARG A 129 -21.11 1.44 -17.81
CA ARG A 129 -20.48 2.19 -18.90
C ARG A 129 -20.50 1.48 -20.26
N GLY A 130 -21.00 0.25 -20.33
CA GLY A 130 -21.17 -0.49 -21.58
C GLY A 130 -19.85 -0.81 -22.29
N PHE A 131 -18.74 -0.89 -21.55
CA PHE A 131 -17.46 -1.32 -22.12
C PHE A 131 -17.57 -2.79 -22.55
N THR A 132 -16.76 -3.18 -23.54
CA THR A 132 -16.45 -4.59 -23.81
C THR A 132 -15.30 -5.07 -22.93
N ASP A 133 -15.19 -6.39 -22.70
CA ASP A 133 -14.04 -6.97 -21.98
C ASP A 133 -12.68 -6.56 -22.56
N ALA A 134 -12.59 -6.42 -23.89
CA ALA A 134 -11.39 -5.92 -24.57
C ALA A 134 -11.08 -4.45 -24.18
N GLN A 135 -12.08 -3.57 -24.16
CA GLN A 135 -11.90 -2.18 -23.73
C GLN A 135 -11.50 -2.07 -22.25
N VAL A 136 -12.08 -2.91 -21.38
CA VAL A 136 -11.67 -3.01 -19.97
C VAL A 136 -10.21 -3.45 -19.86
N GLY A 137 -9.83 -4.53 -20.56
CA GLY A 137 -8.45 -5.03 -20.57
C GLY A 137 -7.44 -3.99 -21.04
N HIS A 138 -7.75 -3.29 -22.15
CA HIS A 138 -6.92 -2.21 -22.68
C HIS A 138 -6.78 -1.06 -21.68
N ALA A 139 -7.88 -0.58 -21.08
CA ALA A 139 -7.86 0.51 -20.12
C ALA A 139 -7.07 0.15 -18.85
N VAL A 140 -7.28 -1.04 -18.27
CA VAL A 140 -6.51 -1.52 -17.11
C VAL A 140 -5.03 -1.66 -17.44
N THR A 141 -4.68 -2.17 -18.64
CA THR A 141 -3.28 -2.36 -19.06
C THR A 141 -2.57 -1.03 -19.24
N ILE A 142 -3.18 -0.08 -19.96
CA ILE A 142 -2.66 1.29 -20.13
C ILE A 142 -2.51 1.96 -18.77
N ALA A 143 -3.53 1.86 -17.91
CA ALA A 143 -3.52 2.50 -16.61
C ALA A 143 -2.44 1.93 -15.67
N ALA A 144 -2.26 0.61 -15.67
CA ALA A 144 -1.23 -0.06 -14.87
C ALA A 144 0.18 0.36 -15.33
N LEU A 145 0.47 0.30 -16.63
CA LEU A 145 1.77 0.71 -17.19
C LEU A 145 2.06 2.19 -16.93
N ALA A 146 1.10 3.08 -17.19
CA ALA A 146 1.26 4.52 -16.97
C ALA A 146 1.34 4.90 -15.48
N SER A 147 0.81 4.08 -14.57
CA SER A 147 0.96 4.30 -13.12
C SER A 147 2.37 3.96 -12.61
N MET A 148 3.14 3.07 -13.27
CA MET A 148 4.41 2.59 -12.75
C MET A 148 5.43 3.70 -12.46
N PRO A 149 5.70 4.65 -13.38
CA PRO A 149 6.67 5.72 -13.12
C PRO A 149 6.27 6.59 -11.93
N LEU A 150 4.95 6.80 -11.74
CA LEU A 150 4.41 7.53 -10.59
C LEU A 150 4.66 6.77 -9.29
N VAL A 151 4.44 5.45 -9.28
CA VAL A 151 4.70 4.61 -8.09
C VAL A 151 6.18 4.60 -7.73
N PHE A 152 7.10 4.46 -8.70
CA PHE A 152 8.54 4.61 -8.46
C PHE A 152 8.91 6.02 -7.94
N ALA A 153 8.28 7.07 -8.47
CA ALA A 153 8.52 8.45 -8.03
C ALA A 153 7.98 8.74 -6.62
N SER A 154 6.97 8.00 -6.13
CA SER A 154 6.31 8.26 -4.83
C SER A 154 7.27 8.25 -3.63
N GLY A 155 8.25 7.33 -3.61
CA GLY A 155 9.27 7.29 -2.54
C GLY A 155 10.16 8.53 -2.56
N LYS A 156 10.65 8.92 -3.73
CA LYS A 156 11.48 10.13 -3.91
C LYS A 156 10.69 11.41 -3.62
N LEU A 157 9.39 11.43 -3.91
CA LEU A 157 8.48 12.53 -3.58
C LEU A 157 8.40 12.75 -2.06
N LEU A 158 8.37 11.67 -1.27
CA LEU A 158 8.33 11.72 0.20
C LEU A 158 9.66 12.16 0.83
N ASP A 159 10.79 11.90 0.17
CA ASP A 159 12.10 12.40 0.60
C ASP A 159 12.29 13.89 0.25
N ILE A 160 11.72 14.39 -0.87
CA ILE A 160 11.84 15.79 -1.30
C ILE A 160 10.82 16.73 -0.62
N LEU A 161 9.53 16.39 -0.65
CA LEU A 161 8.47 17.24 -0.09
C LEU A 161 8.28 17.06 1.42
N GLY A 162 8.77 15.94 1.94
CA GLY A 162 8.53 15.45 3.28
C GLY A 162 7.23 14.66 3.44
N ARG A 163 7.08 13.97 4.57
CA ARG A 163 6.04 12.94 4.76
C ARG A 163 4.63 13.56 4.81
N ARG A 164 4.41 14.71 5.46
CA ARG A 164 3.07 15.34 5.52
C ARG A 164 2.63 15.92 4.18
N ARG A 165 3.52 16.63 3.47
CA ARG A 165 3.22 17.22 2.15
C ARG A 165 3.14 16.16 1.06
N GLY A 166 4.02 15.17 1.07
CA GLY A 166 3.97 14.01 0.16
C GLY A 166 2.68 13.20 0.36
N ALA A 167 2.24 12.99 1.60
CA ALA A 167 0.94 12.39 1.89
C ALA A 167 -0.22 13.17 1.24
N VAL A 168 -0.26 14.50 1.35
CA VAL A 168 -1.29 15.33 0.68
C VAL A 168 -1.32 15.10 -0.83
N VAL A 169 -0.17 15.16 -1.50
CA VAL A 169 -0.10 14.97 -2.96
C VAL A 169 -0.58 13.57 -3.36
N ILE A 170 -0.09 12.53 -2.67
CA ILE A 170 -0.41 11.14 -2.97
C ILE A 170 -1.89 10.83 -2.71
N TYR A 171 -2.42 11.23 -1.54
CA TYR A 171 -3.81 10.97 -1.17
C TYR A 171 -4.79 11.73 -2.06
N LEU A 172 -4.56 13.03 -2.33
CA LEU A 172 -5.45 13.81 -3.19
C LEU A 172 -5.46 13.28 -4.64
N PHE A 173 -4.29 12.97 -5.21
CA PHE A 173 -4.22 12.42 -6.56
C PHE A 173 -4.86 11.03 -6.65
N GLY A 174 -4.65 10.18 -5.63
CA GLY A 174 -5.32 8.88 -5.51
C GLY A 174 -6.84 9.00 -5.40
N MET A 175 -7.33 9.91 -4.56
CA MET A 175 -8.77 10.17 -4.39
C MET A 175 -9.41 10.70 -5.68
N LEU A 176 -8.78 11.67 -6.36
CA LEU A 176 -9.26 12.20 -7.63
C LEU A 176 -9.27 11.12 -8.71
N GLY A 177 -8.26 10.24 -8.72
CA GLY A 177 -8.21 9.07 -9.57
C GLY A 177 -9.37 8.11 -9.34
N VAL A 178 -9.59 7.66 -8.10
CA VAL A 178 -10.72 6.77 -7.77
C VAL A 178 -12.07 7.44 -8.06
N PHE A 179 -12.26 8.70 -7.64
CA PHE A 179 -13.51 9.42 -7.88
C PHE A 179 -13.80 9.54 -9.39
N GLY A 180 -12.82 9.95 -10.19
CA GLY A 180 -12.97 10.04 -11.64
C GLY A 180 -13.21 8.67 -12.30
N ALA A 181 -12.52 7.62 -11.85
CA ALA A 181 -12.60 6.27 -12.41
C ALA A 181 -13.99 5.63 -12.26
N TYR A 182 -14.84 6.16 -11.36
CA TYR A 182 -16.21 5.70 -11.11
C TYR A 182 -17.31 6.75 -11.41
N THR A 183 -16.94 7.98 -11.79
CA THR A 183 -17.91 9.06 -12.11
C THR A 183 -17.79 9.63 -13.53
N CYS A 184 -16.63 9.50 -14.17
CA CYS A 184 -16.45 9.92 -15.56
C CYS A 184 -17.25 9.05 -16.55
N HIS A 185 -17.53 9.61 -17.73
CA HIS A 185 -18.36 8.96 -18.76
C HIS A 185 -17.56 8.62 -20.02
N SER A 186 -16.58 9.44 -20.41
CA SER A 186 -15.70 9.19 -21.56
C SER A 186 -14.69 8.08 -21.26
N HIS A 187 -14.45 7.20 -22.24
CA HIS A 187 -13.48 6.10 -22.11
C HIS A 187 -12.06 6.60 -21.79
N LEU A 188 -11.66 7.73 -22.39
CA LEU A 188 -10.37 8.36 -22.13
C LEU A 188 -10.30 8.92 -20.70
N ALA A 189 -11.35 9.61 -20.26
CA ALA A 189 -11.41 10.14 -18.90
C ALA A 189 -11.36 9.02 -17.84
N LEU A 190 -12.12 7.94 -18.05
CA LEU A 190 -12.10 6.75 -17.20
C LEU A 190 -10.70 6.10 -17.14
N THR A 191 -10.04 5.93 -18.28
CA THR A 191 -8.68 5.34 -18.35
C THR A 191 -7.65 6.24 -17.66
N VAL A 192 -7.72 7.56 -17.87
CA VAL A 192 -6.82 8.53 -17.22
C VAL A 192 -7.04 8.57 -15.70
N SER A 193 -8.30 8.55 -15.24
CA SER A 193 -8.61 8.48 -13.81
C SER A 193 -8.16 7.15 -13.18
N LEU A 194 -8.24 6.04 -13.93
CA LEU A 194 -7.75 4.73 -13.47
C LEU A 194 -6.23 4.72 -13.24
N ILE A 195 -5.43 5.50 -13.99
CA ILE A 195 -3.99 5.72 -13.67
C ILE A 195 -3.85 6.28 -12.25
N GLY A 196 -4.65 7.31 -11.92
CA GLY A 196 -4.69 7.91 -10.60
C GLY A 196 -5.17 6.95 -9.51
N ALA A 197 -6.15 6.09 -9.80
CA ALA A 197 -6.64 5.09 -8.87
C ALA A 197 -5.59 4.01 -8.55
N ILE A 198 -4.91 3.46 -9.57
CA ILE A 198 -3.84 2.44 -9.40
C ILE A 198 -2.62 3.05 -8.70
N PHE A 199 -2.21 4.26 -9.09
CA PHE A 199 -1.17 5.00 -8.37
C PHE A 199 -1.58 5.25 -6.93
N GLY A 200 -2.81 5.70 -6.66
CA GLY A 200 -3.31 5.96 -5.32
C GLY A 200 -3.25 4.72 -4.43
N ALA A 201 -3.76 3.59 -4.95
CA ALA A 201 -3.74 2.31 -4.24
C ALA A 201 -2.32 1.82 -3.88
N SER A 202 -1.32 2.11 -4.73
CA SER A 202 0.08 1.71 -4.51
C SER A 202 0.89 2.73 -3.72
N GLY A 203 0.68 4.02 -3.98
CA GLY A 203 1.50 5.15 -3.53
C GLY A 203 1.23 5.56 -2.08
N VAL A 204 0.07 5.25 -1.52
CA VAL A 204 -0.16 5.42 -0.06
C VAL A 204 0.66 4.44 0.78
N LEU A 205 1.10 3.30 0.21
CA LEU A 205 1.80 2.27 0.97
C LEU A 205 3.19 2.76 1.44
N PRO A 206 4.03 3.42 0.62
CA PRO A 206 5.23 4.12 1.10
C PRO A 206 4.96 5.12 2.22
N VAL A 207 3.88 5.92 2.14
CA VAL A 207 3.52 6.91 3.18
C VAL A 207 3.29 6.20 4.52
N LEU A 208 2.40 5.22 4.54
CA LEU A 208 1.98 4.56 5.77
C LEU A 208 3.05 3.61 6.32
N ASN A 209 3.83 2.97 5.46
CA ASN A 209 4.99 2.17 5.88
C ASN A 209 6.07 3.04 6.52
N THR A 210 6.36 4.20 5.94
CA THR A 210 7.33 5.16 6.48
C THR A 210 6.89 5.64 7.86
N TYR A 211 5.63 6.06 8.04
CA TYR A 211 5.13 6.41 9.37
C TYR A 211 5.16 5.23 10.35
N THR A 212 4.82 4.02 9.91
CA THR A 212 4.84 2.83 10.80
C THR A 212 6.27 2.40 11.17
N SER A 213 7.28 2.68 10.36
CA SER A 213 8.69 2.40 10.69
C SER A 213 9.36 3.51 11.50
N GLU A 214 9.07 4.79 11.20
CA GLU A 214 9.73 5.95 11.83
C GLU A 214 9.13 6.29 13.20
N LEU A 215 7.84 6.04 13.43
CA LEU A 215 7.16 6.46 14.66
C LEU A 215 7.31 5.49 15.86
N PHE A 216 8.05 4.40 15.74
CA PHE A 216 8.26 3.43 16.83
C PHE A 216 9.73 3.14 17.07
N PRO A 217 10.13 2.91 18.33
CA PRO A 217 11.47 2.44 18.64
C PRO A 217 11.66 1.04 18.04
N THR A 218 12.92 0.70 17.74
CA THR A 218 13.29 -0.52 17.03
C THR A 218 12.72 -1.79 17.67
N ASP A 219 12.72 -1.88 19.00
CA ASP A 219 12.22 -3.04 19.74
C ASP A 219 10.70 -3.26 19.66
N LEU A 220 9.93 -2.23 19.25
CA LEU A 220 8.46 -2.29 19.07
C LEU A 220 8.03 -2.10 17.60
N ARG A 221 8.97 -1.89 16.68
CA ARG A 221 8.66 -1.63 15.26
C ARG A 221 7.97 -2.84 14.60
N GLY A 222 8.42 -4.05 14.92
CA GLY A 222 7.78 -5.30 14.48
C GLY A 222 6.32 -5.41 14.97
N ASP A 223 6.10 -5.20 16.27
CA ASP A 223 4.77 -5.20 16.89
C ASP A 223 3.86 -4.13 16.28
N ALA A 224 4.39 -2.93 16.00
CA ALA A 224 3.65 -1.85 15.36
C ALA A 224 3.14 -2.27 13.98
N PHE A 225 4.00 -2.82 13.12
CA PHE A 225 3.57 -3.37 11.82
C PHE A 225 2.58 -4.53 11.95
N ALA A 226 2.75 -5.41 12.95
CA ALA A 226 1.83 -6.52 13.19
C ALA A 226 0.43 -6.03 13.57
N TRP A 227 0.33 -5.15 14.56
CA TRP A 227 -0.95 -4.68 15.09
C TRP A 227 -1.60 -3.60 14.22
N SER A 228 -0.87 -2.54 13.81
CA SER A 228 -1.50 -1.41 13.11
C SER A 228 -1.87 -1.74 11.68
N ASN A 229 -0.97 -2.39 10.93
CA ASN A 229 -1.25 -2.79 9.56
C ASN A 229 -1.96 -4.16 9.50
N ASN A 230 -1.27 -5.22 9.91
CA ASN A 230 -1.66 -6.57 9.50
C ASN A 230 -2.88 -7.12 10.24
N LEU A 231 -3.09 -6.72 11.50
CA LEU A 231 -4.26 -7.16 12.27
C LEU A 231 -5.40 -6.15 12.19
N LEU A 232 -5.23 -4.93 12.70
CA LEU A 232 -6.33 -3.96 12.83
C LEU A 232 -6.62 -3.23 11.51
N GLY A 233 -5.59 -2.71 10.82
CA GLY A 233 -5.77 -2.00 9.56
C GLY A 233 -6.40 -2.86 8.47
N ARG A 234 -5.95 -4.11 8.30
CA ARG A 234 -6.48 -5.04 7.31
C ARG A 234 -7.96 -5.41 7.52
N ILE A 235 -8.59 -5.14 8.67
CA ILE A 235 -10.04 -5.29 8.82
C ILE A 235 -10.78 -4.42 7.79
N GLY A 236 -10.32 -3.19 7.56
CA GLY A 236 -10.86 -2.31 6.52
C GLY A 236 -10.66 -2.87 5.10
N TYR A 237 -9.54 -3.54 4.85
CA TYR A 237 -9.25 -4.20 3.57
C TYR A 237 -10.17 -5.41 3.33
N VAL A 238 -10.43 -6.23 4.36
CA VAL A 238 -11.20 -7.48 4.24
C VAL A 238 -12.72 -7.21 4.23
N LEU A 239 -13.21 -6.29 5.04
CA LEU A 239 -14.65 -6.03 5.16
C LEU A 239 -15.19 -5.04 4.12
N SER A 240 -14.37 -4.15 3.58
CA SER A 240 -14.87 -3.12 2.66
C SER A 240 -15.46 -3.65 1.35
N PRO A 241 -14.96 -4.72 0.69
CA PRO A 241 -15.58 -5.22 -0.53
C PRO A 241 -16.99 -5.75 -0.32
N LEU A 242 -17.26 -6.34 0.85
CA LEU A 242 -18.60 -6.81 1.22
C LEU A 242 -19.57 -5.62 1.40
N ALA A 243 -19.13 -4.57 2.11
CA ALA A 243 -19.94 -3.37 2.32
C ALA A 243 -20.18 -2.60 1.01
N VAL A 244 -19.15 -2.47 0.16
CA VAL A 244 -19.25 -1.82 -1.15
C VAL A 244 -20.13 -2.62 -2.11
N GLY A 245 -20.01 -3.96 -2.15
CA GLY A 245 -20.88 -4.81 -2.95
C GLY A 245 -22.36 -4.74 -2.54
N PHE A 246 -22.64 -4.73 -1.24
CA PHE A 246 -24.00 -4.51 -0.73
C PHE A 246 -24.55 -3.13 -1.12
N ALA A 247 -23.74 -2.07 -0.98
CA ALA A 247 -24.13 -0.73 -1.40
C ALA A 247 -24.36 -0.64 -2.92
N ALA A 248 -23.49 -1.25 -3.73
CA ALA A 248 -23.59 -1.25 -5.19
C ALA A 248 -24.91 -1.87 -5.69
N GLY A 249 -25.42 -2.91 -5.01
CA GLY A 249 -26.75 -3.47 -5.29
C GLY A 249 -27.93 -2.50 -5.12
N HIS A 250 -27.74 -1.38 -4.41
CA HIS A 250 -28.77 -0.36 -4.16
C HIS A 250 -28.52 0.96 -4.90
N VAL A 251 -27.26 1.38 -5.06
CA VAL A 251 -26.90 2.70 -5.63
C VAL A 251 -26.02 2.66 -6.89
N GLY A 252 -25.63 1.46 -7.34
CA GLY A 252 -24.64 1.25 -8.40
C GLY A 252 -23.19 1.28 -7.88
N TRP A 253 -22.31 0.56 -8.57
CA TRP A 253 -20.86 0.54 -8.34
C TRP A 253 -20.26 1.95 -8.41
N GLY A 254 -20.71 2.77 -9.37
CA GLY A 254 -20.21 4.12 -9.56
C GLY A 254 -20.30 4.97 -8.29
N LYS A 255 -21.49 5.00 -7.66
CA LYS A 255 -21.72 5.72 -6.41
C LYS A 255 -21.11 5.01 -5.20
N ALA A 256 -21.22 3.68 -5.13
CA ALA A 256 -20.73 2.91 -4.01
C ALA A 256 -19.20 3.02 -3.82
N VAL A 257 -18.43 2.90 -4.92
CA VAL A 257 -16.97 3.04 -4.86
C VAL A 257 -16.54 4.50 -4.74
N ALA A 258 -17.18 5.44 -5.45
CA ALA A 258 -16.86 6.87 -5.31
C ALA A 258 -17.08 7.37 -3.87
N ALA A 259 -18.09 6.87 -3.14
CA ALA A 259 -18.27 7.20 -1.73
C ALA A 259 -17.11 6.74 -0.83
N THR A 260 -16.35 5.70 -1.22
CA THR A 260 -15.18 5.25 -0.44
C THR A 260 -14.07 6.30 -0.38
N THR A 261 -14.01 7.28 -1.29
CA THR A 261 -12.97 8.33 -1.28
C THR A 261 -13.07 9.27 -0.07
N LEU A 262 -14.18 9.25 0.67
CA LEU A 262 -14.31 9.93 1.96
C LEU A 262 -13.37 9.34 3.03
N PHE A 263 -13.10 8.04 2.98
CA PHE A 263 -12.26 7.37 3.98
C PHE A 263 -10.77 7.78 3.89
N PRO A 264 -10.09 7.82 2.72
CA PRO A 264 -8.75 8.37 2.61
C PRO A 264 -8.70 9.88 2.83
N LEU A 265 -9.79 10.63 2.59
CA LEU A 265 -9.86 12.04 3.01
C LEU A 265 -9.77 12.16 4.54
N LEU A 266 -10.58 11.38 5.26
CA LEU A 266 -10.51 11.31 6.72
C LEU A 266 -9.13 10.83 7.18
N ALA A 267 -8.57 9.79 6.56
CA ALA A 267 -7.21 9.32 6.87
C ALA A 267 -6.15 10.40 6.66
N LEU A 268 -6.24 11.20 5.58
CA LEU A 268 -5.34 12.33 5.33
C LEU A 268 -5.50 13.42 6.40
N LEU A 269 -6.72 13.77 6.79
CA LEU A 269 -6.98 14.71 7.88
C LEU A 269 -6.41 14.20 9.23
N LEU A 270 -6.47 12.89 9.48
CA LEU A 270 -5.85 12.26 10.65
C LEU A 270 -4.31 12.26 10.56
N ILE A 271 -3.72 12.00 9.39
CA ILE A 271 -2.27 12.16 9.16
C ILE A 271 -1.84 13.62 9.45
N LEU A 272 -2.59 14.58 8.92
CA LEU A 272 -2.28 16.01 9.07
C LEU A 272 -2.53 16.55 10.48
N SER A 273 -3.45 15.97 11.26
CA SER A 273 -3.74 16.43 12.63
C SER A 273 -2.99 15.66 13.72
N TRP A 274 -2.62 14.40 13.49
CA TRP A 274 -2.05 13.54 14.53
C TRP A 274 -0.63 13.05 14.26
N LEU A 275 -0.07 13.15 13.06
CA LEU A 275 1.28 12.65 12.78
C LEU A 275 2.28 13.81 12.60
N PRO A 276 3.44 13.77 13.28
CA PRO A 276 4.48 14.79 13.13
C PRO A 276 5.20 14.65 11.78
N GLU A 277 5.96 15.67 11.41
CA GLU A 277 6.87 15.57 10.26
C GLU A 277 8.15 14.84 10.68
N THR A 278 8.52 13.79 9.93
CA THR A 278 9.63 12.87 10.25
C THR A 278 10.79 12.95 9.25
N THR A 279 10.67 13.79 8.22
CA THR A 279 11.68 13.92 7.15
C THR A 279 13.04 14.36 7.67
N GLY A 280 14.09 13.68 7.22
CA GLY A 280 15.48 14.01 7.55
C GLY A 280 15.88 13.77 9.01
N ARG A 281 15.05 13.08 9.80
CA ARG A 281 15.30 12.75 11.21
C ARG A 281 15.69 11.29 11.38
N GLU A 282 16.50 11.01 12.38
CA GLU A 282 16.89 9.64 12.69
C GLU A 282 15.81 8.88 13.46
N LEU A 283 15.80 7.55 13.33
CA LEU A 283 14.74 6.69 13.87
C LEU A 283 14.55 6.83 15.40
N GLU A 284 15.63 7.12 16.11
CA GLU A 284 15.63 7.32 17.56
C GLU A 284 15.04 8.68 17.96
N GLU A 285 15.14 9.69 17.08
CA GLU A 285 14.52 11.00 17.25
C GLU A 285 13.03 10.93 16.93
N THR A 286 12.67 10.31 15.79
CA THR A 286 11.27 10.18 15.34
C THR A 286 10.43 9.35 16.28
N ALA A 287 10.99 8.30 16.89
CA ALA A 287 10.33 7.52 17.94
C ALA A 287 9.98 8.38 19.17
N ARG A 288 10.80 9.37 19.53
CA ARG A 288 10.59 10.26 20.70
C ARG A 288 9.59 11.38 20.45
N LEU A 289 9.22 11.66 19.20
CA LEU A 289 8.23 12.71 18.88
C LEU A 289 6.87 12.36 19.47
N ASP A 290 6.29 13.26 20.25
CA ASP A 290 4.92 13.13 20.75
C ASP A 290 3.93 13.51 19.63
N PRO A 291 2.98 12.67 19.21
CA PRO A 291 2.04 12.97 18.12
C PRO A 291 0.96 14.01 18.50
N ALA A 292 1.23 14.85 19.51
CA ALA A 292 0.36 15.86 20.08
C ALA A 292 1.05 17.23 20.27
N ARG A 293 2.29 17.40 19.78
CA ARG A 293 3.05 18.66 19.78
C ARG A 293 3.76 18.90 18.45
#